data_AF-A0A5R2NU54-F1
#
_entry.id   AF-A0A5R2NU54-F1
#
_cell.length_a   1.000
_cell.length_b   1.000
_cell.length_c   1.000
_cell.angle_alpha   90.00
_cell.angle_beta   90.00
_cell.angle_gamma   90.00
#
_symmetry.space_group_name_H-M   'P 1'
#
loop_
_entity.id
_entity.type
_entity.pdbx_description
1 polymer ?
#
loop_
_entity_poly.entity_id
_entity_poly.type
_entity_poly.pdbx_seq_one_letter_code
_entity_poly.pdbx_strand_id
1 'polypeptide(L)'
;MFIPTRALSHRAGYDKKLPKAVELDFVVDVSPQFEKHANSAMLRLQALYPTCQFTWRDGGISIRGSIDLTEERFRKDVLHAVYREKIYAETLTMRQALVAAVTSR
;
A
#
# COMPACT_ATOMS: atom_id res chain seq x y z
N MET A 1 28.99 8.09 -59.41
CA MET A 1 29.26 8.80 -58.14
C MET A 1 28.23 8.28 -57.13
N PHE A 2 28.60 7.26 -56.36
CA PHE A 2 27.74 6.58 -55.40
C PHE A 2 27.91 7.25 -54.04
N ILE A 3 26.82 7.74 -53.45
CA ILE A 3 26.79 8.22 -52.06
C ILE A 3 26.15 7.11 -51.23
N PRO A 4 26.87 6.42 -50.32
CA PRO A 4 26.24 5.43 -49.45
C PRO A 4 25.56 6.14 -48.26
N THR A 5 24.27 5.84 -48.11
CA THR A 5 23.42 6.26 -47.00
C THR A 5 23.94 5.66 -45.69
N ARG A 6 24.25 6.52 -44.72
CA ARG A 6 24.81 6.19 -43.41
C ARG A 6 23.80 5.38 -42.60
N ALA A 7 24.21 4.21 -42.13
CA ALA A 7 23.44 3.32 -41.27
C ALA A 7 23.02 4.02 -39.96
N LEU A 8 21.74 3.95 -39.63
CA LEU A 8 21.17 4.35 -38.34
C LEU A 8 21.56 3.31 -37.29
N SER A 9 22.49 3.70 -36.42
CA SER A 9 22.90 2.91 -35.25
C SER A 9 21.75 2.75 -34.27
N HIS A 10 21.43 1.48 -33.98
CA HIS A 10 20.51 1.01 -32.95
C HIS A 10 20.57 1.86 -31.66
N ARG A 11 19.44 2.49 -31.31
CA ARG A 11 19.16 2.82 -29.91
C ARG A 11 18.71 1.53 -29.23
N ALA A 12 19.56 0.98 -28.37
CA ALA A 12 19.17 -0.06 -27.43
C ALA A 12 18.10 0.51 -26.50
N GLY A 13 16.83 0.29 -26.84
CA GLY A 13 15.73 0.48 -25.91
C GLY A 13 15.88 -0.54 -24.80
N TYR A 14 16.15 -0.07 -23.58
CA TYR A 14 15.89 -0.85 -22.39
C TYR A 14 14.39 -1.15 -22.38
N ASP A 15 14.03 -2.35 -22.80
CA ASP A 15 12.71 -2.93 -22.60
C ASP A 15 12.56 -3.15 -21.09
N LYS A 16 12.20 -2.07 -20.37
CA LYS A 16 11.64 -2.18 -19.03
C LYS A 16 10.33 -2.91 -19.21
N LYS A 17 10.37 -4.25 -19.15
CA LYS A 17 9.19 -5.06 -18.93
C LYS A 17 8.49 -4.46 -17.72
N LEU A 18 7.39 -3.74 -17.96
CA LEU A 18 6.54 -3.29 -16.88
C LEU A 18 6.16 -4.56 -16.13
N PRO A 19 6.43 -4.64 -14.83
CA PRO A 19 6.09 -5.82 -14.08
C PRO A 19 4.57 -6.02 -14.22
N LYS A 20 4.22 -7.22 -14.67
CA LYS A 20 2.85 -7.59 -14.99
C LYS A 20 2.07 -7.51 -13.68
N ALA A 21 1.08 -6.62 -13.63
CA ALA A 21 0.23 -6.48 -12.47
C ALA A 21 -0.38 -7.87 -12.15
N VAL A 22 -0.16 -8.33 -10.91
CA VAL A 22 -0.59 -9.64 -10.44
C VAL A 22 -2.01 -9.49 -9.91
N GLU A 23 -2.93 -10.31 -10.37
CA GLU A 23 -4.24 -10.43 -9.73
C GLU A 23 -4.08 -11.12 -8.38
N LEU A 24 -4.63 -10.50 -7.35
CA LEU A 24 -4.59 -10.96 -5.98
C LEU A 24 -6.02 -11.17 -5.48
N ASP A 25 -6.27 -12.32 -4.87
CA ASP A 25 -7.48 -12.63 -4.10
C ASP A 25 -7.08 -13.46 -2.88
N PHE A 26 -6.91 -12.81 -1.73
CA PHE A 26 -6.49 -13.46 -0.49
C PHE A 26 -7.03 -12.75 0.75
N VAL A 27 -6.93 -13.41 1.90
CA VAL A 27 -7.33 -12.86 3.21
C VAL A 27 -6.11 -12.68 4.10
N VAL A 28 -6.12 -11.60 4.86
CA VAL A 28 -5.15 -11.33 5.93
C VAL A 28 -5.87 -11.40 7.26
N ASP A 29 -5.54 -12.40 8.07
CA ASP A 29 -6.08 -12.53 9.42
C ASP A 29 -5.59 -11.39 10.31
N VAL A 30 -6.52 -10.77 11.03
CA VAL A 30 -6.23 -9.70 11.98
C VAL A 30 -6.56 -10.20 13.37
N SER A 31 -5.57 -10.17 14.28
CA SER A 31 -5.81 -10.61 15.66
C SER A 31 -6.94 -9.78 16.32
N PRO A 32 -7.83 -10.39 17.11
CA PRO A 32 -9.01 -9.72 17.69
C PRO A 32 -8.72 -8.40 18.41
N GLN A 33 -7.55 -8.29 19.05
CA GLN A 33 -7.13 -7.08 19.76
C GLN A 33 -6.94 -5.84 18.83
N PHE A 34 -6.87 -6.06 17.52
CA PHE A 34 -6.69 -5.00 16.52
C PHE A 34 -7.95 -4.70 15.69
N GLU A 35 -9.06 -5.42 15.88
CA GLU A 35 -10.27 -5.28 15.04
C GLU A 35 -10.82 -3.84 15.03
N LYS A 36 -10.79 -3.16 16.17
CA LYS A 36 -11.21 -1.75 16.29
C LYS A 36 -10.44 -0.78 15.39
N HIS A 37 -9.29 -1.20 14.87
CA HIS A 37 -8.43 -0.42 13.99
C HIS A 37 -8.58 -0.79 12.50
N ALA A 38 -9.27 -1.88 12.18
CA ALA A 38 -9.34 -2.42 10.82
C ALA A 38 -10.01 -1.45 9.84
N ASN A 39 -11.13 -0.82 10.24
CA ASN A 39 -11.84 0.11 9.36
C ASN A 39 -10.99 1.33 8.96
N SER A 40 -10.31 1.97 9.92
CA SER A 40 -9.40 3.09 9.64
C SER A 40 -8.22 2.65 8.76
N ALA A 41 -7.67 1.46 9.02
CA ALA A 41 -6.60 0.90 8.21
C ALA A 41 -7.05 0.62 6.78
N MET A 42 -8.26 0.06 6.58
CA MET A 42 -8.83 -0.17 5.25
C MET A 42 -9.03 1.13 4.47
N LEU A 43 -9.50 2.21 5.12
CA LEU A 43 -9.61 3.53 4.48
C LEU A 43 -8.25 4.03 3.98
N ARG A 44 -7.20 3.88 4.79
CA ARG A 44 -5.84 4.23 4.38
C ARG A 44 -5.35 3.35 3.24
N LEU A 45 -5.60 2.05 3.29
CA LEU A 45 -5.19 1.10 2.26
C LEU A 45 -5.89 1.36 0.92
N GLN A 46 -7.17 1.74 0.92
CA GLN A 46 -7.90 2.17 -0.27
C GLN A 46 -7.26 3.38 -0.93
N ALA A 47 -6.77 4.35 -0.14
CA ALA A 47 -6.07 5.52 -0.67
C ALA A 47 -4.68 5.18 -1.26
N LEU A 48 -3.98 4.19 -0.69
CA LEU A 48 -2.67 3.76 -1.17
C LEU A 48 -2.76 2.81 -2.38
N TYR A 49 -3.82 2.01 -2.44
CA TYR A 49 -4.02 0.94 -3.42
C TYR A 49 -5.42 1.05 -4.04
N PRO A 50 -5.67 2.08 -4.88
CA PRO A 50 -7.00 2.37 -5.41
C PRO A 50 -7.53 1.31 -6.38
N THR A 51 -6.66 0.45 -6.91
CA THR A 51 -7.02 -0.69 -7.76
C THR A 51 -7.43 -1.93 -6.97
N CYS A 52 -7.31 -1.89 -5.64
CA CYS A 52 -7.64 -2.98 -4.74
C CYS A 52 -8.94 -2.68 -3.98
N GLN A 53 -9.78 -3.71 -3.85
CA GLN A 53 -10.96 -3.73 -3.02
C GLN A 53 -10.61 -4.39 -1.69
N PHE A 54 -11.04 -3.77 -0.61
CA PHE A 54 -10.83 -4.24 0.76
C PHE A 54 -12.19 -4.46 1.40
N THR A 55 -12.37 -5.60 2.07
CA THR A 55 -13.59 -5.89 2.81
C THR A 55 -13.26 -6.63 4.09
N TRP A 56 -13.86 -6.22 5.21
CA TRP A 56 -13.76 -6.94 6.46
C TRP A 56 -14.69 -8.15 6.45
N ARG A 57 -14.16 -9.36 6.69
CA ARG A 57 -14.93 -10.61 6.82
C ARG A 57 -14.23 -11.55 7.80
N ASP A 58 -14.99 -12.18 8.67
CA ASP A 58 -14.54 -13.31 9.51
C ASP A 58 -13.24 -13.06 10.31
N GLY A 59 -13.04 -11.84 10.82
CA GLY A 59 -11.82 -11.49 11.58
C GLY A 59 -10.60 -11.16 10.71
N GLY A 60 -10.78 -11.05 9.39
CA GLY A 60 -9.72 -10.73 8.45
C GLY A 60 -10.11 -9.64 7.45
N ILE A 61 -9.09 -9.14 6.75
CA ILE A 61 -9.25 -8.23 5.62
C ILE A 61 -9.12 -9.06 4.35
N SER A 62 -10.22 -9.21 3.63
CA SER A 62 -10.25 -9.77 2.28
C SER A 62 -9.81 -8.70 1.28
N ILE A 63 -8.93 -9.09 0.36
CA ILE A 63 -8.27 -8.21 -0.58
C ILE A 63 -8.47 -8.79 -1.98
N ARG A 64 -9.01 -7.99 -2.89
CA ARG A 64 -9.13 -8.35 -4.30
C ARG A 64 -8.64 -7.20 -5.18
N GLY A 65 -7.74 -7.46 -6.12
CA GLY A 65 -7.30 -6.40 -7.03
C GLY A 65 -6.11 -6.80 -7.88
N SER A 66 -5.56 -5.81 -8.59
CA SER A 66 -4.36 -6.00 -9.40
C SER A 66 -3.29 -4.99 -8.98
N ILE A 67 -2.11 -5.49 -8.64
CA ILE A 67 -0.98 -4.66 -8.19
C ILE A 67 0.36 -5.27 -8.58
N ASP A 68 1.38 -4.42 -8.65
CA ASP A 68 2.77 -4.80 -8.83
C ASP A 68 3.46 -5.05 -7.47
N LEU A 69 2.89 -5.94 -6.66
CA LEU A 69 3.47 -6.39 -5.39
C LEU A 69 3.25 -7.88 -5.25
N THR A 70 4.19 -8.56 -4.59
CA THR A 70 3.95 -9.94 -4.15
C THR A 70 2.92 -9.97 -3.03
N GLU A 71 2.21 -11.09 -2.90
CA GLU A 71 1.23 -11.30 -1.85
C GLU A 71 1.83 -11.07 -0.45
N GLU A 72 3.05 -11.56 -0.20
CA GLU A 72 3.73 -11.42 1.10
C GLU A 72 4.02 -9.97 1.42
N ARG A 73 4.46 -9.20 0.42
CA ARG A 73 4.74 -7.77 0.60
C ARG A 73 3.46 -7.01 0.88
N PHE A 74 2.37 -7.33 0.17
CA PHE A 74 1.10 -6.67 0.39
C PHE A 74 0.47 -7.05 1.73
N ARG A 75 0.54 -8.33 2.13
CA ARG A 75 0.13 -8.81 3.46
C ARG A 75 0.86 -8.05 4.57
N LYS A 76 2.18 -7.85 4.43
CA LYS A 76 2.96 -7.04 5.37
C LYS A 76 2.44 -5.60 5.46
N ASP A 77 2.15 -4.98 4.32
CA ASP A 77 1.67 -3.59 4.30
C ASP A 77 0.28 -3.45 4.95
N VAL A 78 -0.59 -4.44 4.77
CA VAL A 78 -1.92 -4.50 5.40
C VAL A 78 -1.79 -4.61 6.93
N LEU A 79 -1.00 -5.57 7.42
CA LEU A 79 -0.75 -5.74 8.86
C LEU A 79 -0.09 -4.50 9.47
N HIS A 80 0.84 -3.89 8.74
CA HIS A 80 1.50 -2.66 9.18
C HIS A 80 0.53 -1.49 9.26
N ALA A 81 -0.42 -1.35 8.32
CA ALA A 81 -1.45 -0.33 8.38
C ALA A 81 -2.33 -0.50 9.63
N VAL A 82 -2.79 -1.73 9.92
CA VAL A 82 -3.58 -2.02 11.13
C VAL A 82 -2.80 -1.69 12.40
N TYR A 83 -1.54 -2.11 12.48
CA TYR A 83 -0.68 -1.83 13.62
C TYR A 83 -0.44 -0.31 13.82
N ARG A 84 -0.26 0.43 12.73
CA ARG A 84 -0.06 1.89 12.79
C ARG A 84 -1.26 2.63 13.35
N GLU A 85 -2.47 2.18 13.04
CA GLU A 85 -3.70 2.74 13.60
C GLU A 85 -3.81 2.52 15.12
N LYS A 86 -3.34 1.36 15.62
CA LYS A 86 -3.20 1.14 17.07
C LYS A 86 -2.28 2.18 17.69
N ILE A 87 -1.06 2.31 17.16
CA ILE A 87 -0.06 3.24 17.69
C ILE A 87 -0.57 4.68 17.61
N TYR A 88 -1.25 5.06 16.53
CA TYR A 88 -1.86 6.38 16.42
C TYR A 88 -2.90 6.61 17.52
N ALA A 89 -3.84 5.69 17.69
CA ALA A 89 -4.87 5.80 18.73
C ALA A 89 -4.29 5.88 20.15
N GLU A 90 -3.25 5.08 20.45
CA GLU A 90 -2.59 5.07 21.76
C GLU A 90 -1.77 6.32 22.04
N THR A 91 -1.25 6.98 20.99
CA THR A 91 -0.36 8.15 21.14
C THR A 91 -1.04 9.49 20.89
N LEU A 92 -2.28 9.51 20.38
CA LEU A 92 -2.97 10.73 19.95
C LEU A 92 -3.11 11.74 21.09
N THR A 93 -3.60 11.30 22.26
CA THR A 93 -3.81 12.18 23.41
C THR A 93 -2.51 12.84 23.88
N MET A 94 -1.41 12.07 23.96
CA MET A 94 -0.10 12.61 24.32
C MET A 94 0.40 13.63 23.29
N ARG A 95 0.25 13.33 21.99
CA ARG A 95 0.63 14.27 20.93
C ARG A 95 -0.17 15.56 20.98
N GLN A 96 -1.48 15.47 21.20
CA GLN A 96 -2.34 16.64 21.34
C GLN A 96 -1.95 17.49 22.54
N ALA A 97 -1.64 16.86 23.68
CA ALA A 97 -1.18 17.56 24.88
C ALA A 97 0.16 18.29 24.64
N LEU A 98 1.12 17.63 23.99
CA LEU A 98 2.41 18.22 23.65
C LEU A 98 2.26 19.41 22.70
N VAL A 99 1.42 19.29 21.67
CA VAL A 99 1.14 20.40 20.74
C VAL A 99 0.47 21.55 21.49
N ALA A 100 -0.57 21.28 22.29
CA ALA A 100 -1.28 22.30 23.05
C ALA A 100 -0.33 23.09 23.95
N ALA A 101 0.56 22.41 24.69
CA ALA A 101 1.51 23.03 25.59
C ALA A 101 2.49 24.02 24.91
N VAL A 102 2.83 23.80 23.64
CA VAL A 102 3.75 24.68 22.90
C VAL A 102 3.02 25.74 22.06
N THR A 103 1.73 25.56 21.78
CA THR A 103 0.93 26.49 20.97
C THR A 103 0.02 27.41 21.79
N SER A 104 -0.27 27.10 23.05
CA SER A 104 -1.03 27.98 23.93
C SER A 104 -0.18 29.20 24.33
N ARG A 105 -0.36 30.31 23.61
CA ARG A 105 0.14 31.65 23.95
C ARG A 105 -1.02 32.54 24.38
#